data_AF-A0A9X3N589-F1
#
_entry.id   AF-A0A9X3N589-F1
#
_cell.length_a   1.000
_cell.length_b   1.000
_cell.length_c   1.000
_cell.angle_alpha   90.00
_cell.angle_beta   90.00
_cell.angle_gamma   90.00
#
_symmetry.space_group_name_H-M   'P 1'
#
loop_
_entity.id
_entity.type
_entity.pdbx_description
1 polymer ?
#
loop_
_entity_poly.entity_id
_entity_poly.type
_entity_poly.pdbx_seq_one_letter_code
_entity_poly.pdbx_strand_id
1 'polypeptide(L)'
;MPFTPQSPFPKSRADTVRSGDWNDAITEVQRLDTAKVNRTGDVITGGLAVDGPGANSGARDPGLSFGSPSGETIASTRTAGGPNRFGLDLFTNSLPRLSIDNAGRVGIGTRTPQAVLDIPGGDVRWGRSRLSTDQGGSIELGADNTTPGAGGTPFIDFHFGAATQDYNVRVINDADRQLRIDTAGGRLVVGGALRVEGAQNIINVWTTTFTSQNAGVNAPRSNLVNYGAAGFTQVYCVLPVMQAFSIFSTAYATNGHVADVGAIPQAAWVRLEPGWNTQQAVITTYCSESAPANETDNTVAVTVLVLGRT
;
A
#
# COMPACT_ATOMS: atom_id res chain seq x y z
N MET A 1 16.91 46.96 38.05
CA MET A 1 17.35 47.96 37.06
C MET A 1 18.80 47.63 36.72
N PRO A 2 19.25 47.77 35.46
CA PRO A 2 20.66 47.59 35.13
C PRO A 2 21.51 48.50 36.02
N PHE A 3 22.63 47.97 36.49
CA PHE A 3 23.63 48.69 37.28
C PHE A 3 24.11 49.93 36.50
N THR A 4 23.93 51.12 37.07
CA THR A 4 24.39 52.40 36.48
C THR A 4 25.43 53.00 37.42
N PRO A 5 26.71 52.65 37.25
CA PRO A 5 27.76 53.12 38.15
C PRO A 5 27.91 54.65 38.06
N GLN A 6 28.22 55.27 39.20
CA GLN A 6 28.51 56.71 39.23
C GLN A 6 29.80 57.02 38.46
N SER A 7 29.77 58.06 37.63
CA SER A 7 30.96 58.55 36.92
C SER A 7 32.01 59.08 37.92
N PRO A 8 33.32 58.84 37.71
CA PRO A 8 33.93 58.13 36.58
C PRO A 8 33.81 56.60 36.68
N PHE A 9 33.49 55.94 35.57
CA PHE A 9 33.49 54.48 35.44
C PHE A 9 33.94 54.05 34.02
N PRO A 10 34.81 53.03 33.86
CA PRO A 10 35.51 52.29 34.92
C PRO A 10 36.48 53.19 35.70
N LYS A 11 36.54 53.02 37.03
CA LYS A 11 37.44 53.79 37.90
C LYS A 11 38.90 53.53 37.50
N SER A 12 39.68 54.60 37.40
CA SER A 12 41.12 54.55 37.13
C SER A 12 41.94 54.65 38.42
N ARG A 13 43.24 54.35 38.32
CA ARG A 13 44.18 54.55 39.43
C ARG A 13 44.18 56.05 39.81
N ALA A 14 43.87 56.34 41.08
CA ALA A 14 43.65 57.68 41.69
C ALA A 14 42.21 58.17 41.80
N ASP A 15 41.21 57.47 41.25
CA ASP A 15 39.81 57.80 41.53
C ASP A 15 39.41 57.37 42.95
N THR A 16 38.80 58.29 43.71
CA THR A 16 38.25 57.97 45.04
C THR A 16 37.06 57.03 44.91
N VAL A 17 37.11 55.89 45.60
CA VAL A 17 35.95 55.02 45.83
C VAL A 17 35.09 55.67 46.91
N ARG A 18 33.86 56.05 46.55
CA ARG A 18 32.89 56.69 47.43
C ARG A 18 31.93 55.66 48.00
N SER A 19 31.19 56.03 49.04
CA SER A 19 30.15 55.18 49.63
C SER A 19 29.08 54.75 48.62
N GLY A 20 28.77 55.59 47.62
CA GLY A 20 27.86 55.24 46.53
C GLY A 20 28.35 54.05 45.69
N ASP A 21 29.64 54.05 45.33
CA ASP A 21 30.25 52.95 44.56
C ASP A 21 30.14 51.61 45.31
N TRP A 22 30.29 51.64 46.65
CA TRP A 22 30.13 50.48 47.52
C TRP A 22 28.68 49.98 47.57
N ASN A 23 27.72 50.89 47.72
CA ASN A 23 26.31 50.55 47.76
C ASN A 23 25.84 49.91 46.44
N ASP A 24 26.30 50.44 45.30
CA ASP A 24 25.95 49.92 43.98
C ASP A 24 26.55 48.52 43.76
N ALA A 25 27.79 48.29 44.19
CA ALA A 25 28.44 46.98 44.12
C ALA A 25 27.74 45.92 44.98
N ILE A 26 27.36 46.26 46.23
CA ILE A 26 26.62 45.35 47.12
C ILE A 26 25.27 44.99 46.52
N THR A 27 24.57 45.97 45.95
CA THR A 27 23.27 45.76 45.29
C THR A 27 23.42 44.78 44.12
N GLU A 28 24.47 44.90 43.31
CA GLU A 28 24.74 43.97 42.22
C GLU A 28 25.10 42.56 42.72
N VAL A 29 25.86 42.43 43.81
CA VAL A 29 26.15 41.13 44.45
C VAL A 29 24.87 40.44 44.92
N GLN A 30 23.97 41.18 45.60
CA GLN A 30 22.66 40.66 46.03
C GLN A 30 21.79 40.27 44.83
N ARG A 31 21.79 41.07 43.76
CA ARG A 31 21.06 40.76 42.53
C ARG A 31 21.60 39.49 41.86
N LEU A 32 22.92 39.34 41.78
CA LEU A 32 23.57 38.15 41.24
C LEU A 32 23.31 36.90 42.10
N ASP A 33 22.92 37.07 43.37
CA ASP A 33 22.56 35.93 44.19
C ASP A 33 21.25 35.26 43.75
N THR A 34 20.32 36.05 43.21
CA THR A 34 18.99 35.60 42.79
C THR A 34 18.86 35.41 41.28
N ALA A 35 19.67 36.10 40.47
CA ALA A 35 19.64 36.04 39.02
C ALA A 35 21.04 35.76 38.47
N LYS A 36 21.44 34.48 38.55
CA LYS A 36 22.79 33.96 38.25
C LYS A 36 23.25 34.24 36.81
N VAL A 37 22.30 34.40 35.87
CA VAL A 37 22.53 34.85 34.49
C VAL A 37 21.43 35.86 34.16
N ASN A 38 21.77 37.15 34.08
CA ASN A 38 20.80 38.21 33.79
C ASN A 38 21.48 39.46 33.24
N ARG A 39 22.33 39.28 32.23
CA ARG A 39 22.87 40.37 31.42
C ARG A 39 22.70 40.02 29.95
N THR A 40 22.21 40.98 29.19
CA THR A 40 22.01 40.86 27.74
C THR A 40 23.34 40.54 27.07
N GLY A 41 23.40 39.44 26.31
CA GLY A 41 24.59 39.02 25.58
C GLY A 41 25.56 38.13 26.36
N ASP A 42 25.25 37.75 27.60
CA ASP A 42 26.04 36.75 28.33
C ASP A 42 26.02 35.39 27.60
N VAL A 43 27.17 34.73 27.58
CA VAL A 43 27.35 33.35 27.08
C VAL A 43 27.80 32.48 28.23
N ILE A 44 27.13 31.35 28.47
CA ILE A 44 27.61 30.35 29.42
C ILE A 44 28.71 29.55 28.74
N THR A 45 29.96 29.77 29.14
CA THR A 45 31.11 28.98 28.70
C THR A 45 31.36 27.84 29.68
N GLY A 46 31.08 26.59 29.25
CA GLY A 46 31.14 25.39 30.08
C GLY A 46 29.80 24.64 30.13
N GLY A 47 29.74 23.54 30.90
CA GLY A 47 28.51 22.77 31.08
C GLY A 47 27.51 23.49 32.00
N LEU A 48 26.22 23.41 31.68
CA LEU A 48 25.14 23.87 32.53
C LEU A 48 24.50 22.67 33.24
N ALA A 49 24.60 22.61 34.56
CA ALA A 49 23.86 21.65 35.38
C ALA A 49 22.51 22.26 35.78
N VAL A 50 21.43 21.74 35.20
CA VAL A 50 20.05 22.05 35.60
C VAL A 50 19.59 20.99 36.58
N ASP A 51 18.85 21.41 37.61
CA ASP A 51 18.43 20.52 38.71
C ASP A 51 19.61 19.78 39.37
N GLY A 52 20.65 20.52 39.74
CA GLY A 52 21.81 19.97 40.45
C GLY A 52 21.46 19.15 41.70
N PRO A 53 20.49 19.58 42.55
CA PRO A 53 20.02 18.80 43.69
C PRO A 53 19.25 17.51 43.35
N GLY A 54 18.82 17.34 42.09
CA GLY A 54 18.03 16.19 41.66
C GLY A 54 16.62 16.16 42.24
N ALA A 55 15.97 17.32 42.34
CA ALA A 55 14.66 17.49 42.95
C ALA A 55 13.49 17.26 41.98
N ASN A 56 13.73 17.16 40.67
CA ASN A 56 12.64 16.96 39.70
C ASN A 56 11.98 15.58 39.85
N SER A 57 10.66 15.59 40.02
CA SER A 57 9.82 14.41 40.24
C SER A 57 8.94 14.02 39.04
N GLY A 58 9.27 14.50 37.84
CA GLY A 58 8.49 14.30 36.61
C GLY A 58 7.60 15.48 36.24
N ALA A 59 7.94 16.67 36.74
CA ALA A 59 7.30 17.94 36.44
C ALA A 59 8.20 18.80 35.53
N ARG A 60 7.67 19.95 35.09
CA ARG A 60 8.43 20.96 34.33
C ARG A 60 9.59 21.55 35.11
N ASP A 61 9.40 21.70 36.42
CA ASP A 61 10.36 22.33 37.32
C ASP A 61 10.85 21.34 38.37
N PRO A 62 12.14 21.42 38.76
CA PRO A 62 13.20 22.22 38.14
C PRO A 62 13.58 21.74 36.73
N GLY A 63 13.78 22.67 35.80
CA GLY A 63 14.08 22.39 34.39
C GLY A 63 14.62 23.62 33.66
N LEU A 64 14.97 23.46 32.39
CA LEU A 64 15.30 24.57 31.49
C LEU A 64 13.99 25.09 30.90
N SER A 65 13.57 26.29 31.29
CA SER A 65 12.32 26.90 30.83
C SER A 65 12.50 27.81 29.63
N PHE A 66 11.49 27.80 28.74
CA PHE A 66 11.39 28.69 27.58
C PHE A 66 10.15 29.57 27.74
N GLY A 67 10.34 30.87 27.94
CA GLY A 67 9.26 31.79 28.23
C GLY A 67 8.79 31.74 29.70
N SER A 68 8.25 32.85 30.18
CA SER A 68 7.72 32.98 31.54
C SER A 68 6.34 33.65 31.46
N PRO A 69 5.22 32.98 31.83
CA PRO A 69 5.00 31.57 32.16
C PRO A 69 4.16 30.87 31.05
N SER A 70 4.81 30.27 30.05
CA SER A 70 4.12 29.69 28.89
C SER A 70 3.99 28.16 28.90
N GLY A 71 4.78 27.46 29.71
CA GLY A 71 4.64 26.00 29.95
C GLY A 71 5.56 25.12 29.10
N GLU A 72 6.54 25.70 28.41
CA GLU A 72 7.56 25.01 27.61
C GLU A 72 8.84 24.82 28.44
N THR A 73 9.29 23.56 28.59
CA THR A 73 10.50 23.26 29.35
C THR A 73 11.19 22.00 28.84
N ILE A 74 12.48 21.84 29.15
CA ILE A 74 13.21 20.57 29.10
C ILE A 74 13.55 20.18 30.54
N ALA A 75 13.14 19.00 30.97
CA ALA A 75 13.34 18.50 32.32
C ALA A 75 13.75 17.03 32.33
N SER A 76 14.34 16.58 33.44
CA SER A 76 14.74 15.20 33.65
C SER A 76 14.31 14.79 35.04
N THR A 77 13.51 13.73 35.16
CA THR A 77 13.13 13.20 36.48
C THR A 77 14.34 12.60 37.17
N ARG A 78 14.56 12.98 38.42
CA ARG A 78 15.69 12.52 39.23
C ARG A 78 15.23 11.71 40.45
N THR A 79 14.05 12.02 41.00
CA THR A 79 13.53 11.34 42.19
C THR A 79 13.07 9.91 41.90
N ALA A 80 13.20 9.04 42.90
CA ALA A 80 12.67 7.67 42.84
C ALA A 80 11.13 7.69 42.68
N GLY A 81 10.59 6.72 41.92
CA GLY A 81 9.15 6.60 41.66
C GLY A 81 8.57 7.61 40.65
N GLY A 82 9.36 8.59 40.21
CA GLY A 82 8.93 9.52 39.16
C GLY A 82 8.96 8.89 37.76
N PRO A 83 8.16 9.40 36.81
CA PRO A 83 8.11 8.92 35.44
C PRO A 83 9.41 9.24 34.70
N ASN A 84 9.79 8.39 33.74
CA ASN A 84 10.98 8.58 32.90
C ASN A 84 12.26 8.97 33.67
N ARG A 85 12.51 8.34 34.83
CA ARG A 85 13.66 8.64 35.68
C ARG A 85 14.97 8.49 34.91
N PHE A 86 15.82 9.51 35.02
CA PHE A 86 17.08 9.69 34.28
C PHE A 86 16.95 9.85 32.77
N GLY A 87 15.72 9.86 32.24
CA GLY A 87 15.44 10.27 30.88
C GLY A 87 15.32 11.78 30.73
N LEU A 88 14.91 12.21 29.55
CA LEU A 88 14.69 13.60 29.17
C LEU A 88 13.25 13.77 28.69
N ASP A 89 12.53 14.74 29.24
CA ASP A 89 11.15 15.08 28.87
C ASP A 89 11.10 16.52 28.33
N LEU A 90 10.49 16.68 27.16
CA LEU A 90 10.19 17.97 26.52
C LEU A 90 8.71 18.29 26.72
N PHE A 91 8.45 19.47 27.29
CA PHE A 91 7.10 19.94 27.60
C PHE A 91 6.68 21.06 26.65
N THR A 92 5.41 21.05 26.25
CA THR A 92 4.73 22.21 25.66
C THR A 92 3.30 22.29 26.21
N ASN A 93 2.78 23.51 26.38
CA ASN A 93 1.49 23.73 27.05
C ASN A 93 1.37 22.85 28.31
N SER A 94 2.43 22.84 29.12
CA SER A 94 2.38 22.15 30.40
C SER A 94 2.22 20.62 30.35
N LEU A 95 2.47 19.96 29.23
CA LEU A 95 2.35 18.50 29.07
C LEU A 95 3.61 17.89 28.45
N PRO A 96 4.05 16.69 28.87
CA PRO A 96 5.16 16.00 28.22
C PRO A 96 4.73 15.58 26.81
N ARG A 97 5.51 15.98 25.79
CA ARG A 97 5.22 15.71 24.37
C ARG A 97 6.22 14.77 23.73
N LEU A 98 7.49 14.91 24.08
CA LEU A 98 8.56 14.03 23.60
C LEU A 98 9.39 13.62 24.80
N SER A 99 9.68 12.32 24.90
CA SER A 99 10.46 11.74 25.98
C SER A 99 11.56 10.87 25.39
N ILE A 100 12.77 10.95 25.91
CA ILE A 100 13.83 9.97 25.68
C ILE A 100 14.06 9.27 27.00
N ASP A 101 13.91 7.95 27.05
CA ASP A 101 14.13 7.21 28.29
C ASP A 101 15.61 6.93 28.56
N ASN A 102 15.91 6.46 29.78
CA ASN A 102 17.29 6.15 30.17
C ASN A 102 17.89 4.95 29.40
N ALA A 103 17.09 4.23 28.61
CA ALA A 103 17.55 3.20 27.69
C ALA A 103 17.73 3.74 26.25
N GLY A 104 17.45 5.02 26.00
CA GLY A 104 17.57 5.67 24.69
C GLY A 104 16.36 5.53 23.77
N ARG A 105 15.23 5.04 24.28
CA ARG A 105 13.99 4.91 23.49
C ARG A 105 13.24 6.24 23.46
N VAL A 106 12.67 6.58 22.31
CA VAL A 106 11.95 7.84 22.08
C VAL A 106 10.44 7.60 22.14
N GLY A 107 9.75 8.31 23.03
CA GLY A 107 8.30 8.35 23.10
C GLY A 107 7.77 9.70 22.59
N ILE A 108 6.80 9.69 21.67
CA ILE A 108 6.02 10.89 21.31
C ILE A 108 4.63 10.73 21.89
N GLY A 109 4.28 11.58 22.87
CA GLY A 109 3.06 11.48 23.66
C GLY A 109 3.09 10.43 24.78
N THR A 110 4.24 9.79 25.02
CA THR A 110 4.44 8.83 26.12
C THR A 110 5.79 9.02 26.81
N ARG A 111 5.83 8.72 28.11
CA ARG A 111 7.03 8.72 28.96
C ARG A 111 7.57 7.30 29.24
N THR A 112 6.88 6.29 28.75
CA THR A 112 7.21 4.87 28.95
C THR A 112 7.21 4.16 27.59
N PRO A 113 8.11 4.55 26.67
CA PRO A 113 8.15 3.94 25.34
C PRO A 113 8.36 2.43 25.44
N GLN A 114 7.60 1.64 24.68
CA GLN A 114 7.72 0.18 24.64
C GLN A 114 8.61 -0.32 23.49
N ALA A 115 8.97 0.56 22.55
CA ALA A 115 9.88 0.30 21.43
C ALA A 115 10.91 1.44 21.30
N VAL A 116 11.89 1.29 20.40
CA VAL A 116 12.92 2.32 20.14
C VAL A 116 12.30 3.67 19.75
N LEU A 117 11.22 3.65 18.99
CA LEU A 117 10.33 4.78 18.77
C LEU A 117 8.90 4.31 19.08
N ASP A 118 8.23 4.98 20.01
CA ASP A 118 6.87 4.69 20.42
C ASP A 118 5.98 5.93 20.31
N ILE A 119 4.90 5.80 19.55
CA ILE A 119 3.92 6.86 19.29
C ILE A 119 2.54 6.22 19.53
N PRO A 120 2.04 6.18 20.79
CA PRO A 120 0.83 5.41 21.11
C PRO A 120 -0.43 5.91 20.39
N GLY A 121 -0.46 7.19 20.03
CA GLY A 121 -1.51 7.76 19.20
C GLY A 121 -1.45 7.35 17.73
N GLY A 122 -0.41 6.62 17.30
CA GLY A 122 -0.20 6.07 15.96
C GLY A 122 -0.03 7.09 14.84
N ASP A 123 -0.34 8.36 15.08
CA ASP A 123 -0.41 9.39 14.07
C ASP A 123 0.98 9.84 13.60
N VAL A 124 1.37 9.39 12.41
CA VAL A 124 2.60 9.82 11.73
C VAL A 124 2.24 10.31 10.34
N ARG A 125 2.47 11.59 10.07
CA ARG A 125 2.21 12.19 8.76
C ARG A 125 3.52 12.51 8.03
N TRP A 126 3.64 12.07 6.78
CA TRP A 126 4.76 12.45 5.90
C TRP A 126 4.23 12.86 4.52
N GLY A 127 4.53 14.09 4.10
CA GLY A 127 3.94 14.66 2.89
C GLY A 127 2.40 14.64 2.95
N ARG A 128 1.79 13.86 2.04
CA ARG A 128 0.34 13.60 2.01
C ARG A 128 -0.09 12.26 2.59
N SER A 129 0.83 11.43 3.07
CA SER A 129 0.52 10.10 3.61
C SER A 129 0.44 10.14 5.14
N ARG A 130 -0.29 9.19 5.73
CA ARG A 130 -0.53 9.12 7.18
C ARG A 130 -0.58 7.66 7.66
N LEU A 131 0.13 7.38 8.75
CA LEU A 131 -0.14 6.23 9.62
C LEU A 131 -1.12 6.73 10.67
N SER A 132 -2.25 6.04 10.84
CA SER A 132 -3.37 6.51 11.66
C SER A 132 -4.03 5.36 12.42
N THR A 133 -4.60 5.66 13.58
CA THR A 133 -5.29 4.66 14.42
C THR A 133 -6.68 4.32 13.92
N ASP A 134 -7.25 5.13 13.01
CA ASP A 134 -8.62 4.94 12.49
C ASP A 134 -8.81 3.63 11.71
N GLN A 135 -7.73 3.04 11.20
CA GLN A 135 -7.74 1.76 10.50
C GLN A 135 -6.86 0.70 11.19
N GLY A 136 -6.65 0.82 12.50
CA GLY A 136 -5.84 -0.14 13.26
C GLY A 136 -4.34 -0.10 12.94
N GLY A 137 -3.82 1.06 12.51
CA GLY A 137 -2.43 1.23 12.10
C GLY A 137 -2.20 1.00 10.60
N SER A 138 -3.18 1.35 9.76
CA SER A 138 -3.01 1.26 8.31
C SER A 138 -2.06 2.32 7.77
N ILE A 139 -1.49 2.03 6.61
CA ILE A 139 -0.73 3.00 5.82
C ILE A 139 -1.70 3.58 4.79
N GLU A 140 -2.20 4.79 5.03
CA GLU A 140 -2.96 5.56 4.03
C GLU A 140 -1.99 6.38 3.19
N LEU A 141 -1.96 6.09 1.89
CA LEU A 141 -1.14 6.78 0.91
C LEU A 141 -2.06 7.59 0.00
N GLY A 142 -1.93 8.91 0.07
CA GLY A 142 -2.84 9.82 -0.61
C GLY A 142 -3.72 10.57 0.38
N ALA A 143 -4.74 11.25 -0.14
CA ALA A 143 -5.65 12.05 0.67
C ALA A 143 -6.44 11.23 1.71
N ASP A 144 -7.06 11.93 2.66
CA ASP A 144 -7.93 11.34 3.69
C ASP A 144 -9.42 11.54 3.38
N ASN A 145 -10.30 10.95 4.21
CA ASN A 145 -11.76 10.99 4.06
C ASN A 145 -12.40 12.40 4.20
N THR A 146 -11.62 13.43 4.56
CA THR A 146 -12.08 14.81 4.71
C THR A 146 -11.30 15.81 3.84
N THR A 147 -10.19 15.39 3.25
CA THR A 147 -9.26 16.25 2.52
C THR A 147 -8.97 15.68 1.14
N PRO A 148 -9.49 16.25 0.03
CA PRO A 148 -9.18 15.77 -1.31
C PRO A 148 -7.68 15.80 -1.64
N GLY A 149 -7.21 14.80 -2.40
CA GLY A 149 -5.81 14.70 -2.79
C GLY A 149 -5.50 15.71 -3.87
N ALA A 150 -4.41 16.47 -3.76
CA ALA A 150 -4.06 17.44 -4.82
C ALA A 150 -3.36 16.79 -6.02
N GLY A 151 -3.97 15.74 -6.58
CA GLY A 151 -3.55 15.09 -7.82
C GLY A 151 -2.27 14.26 -7.75
N GLY A 152 -1.82 13.84 -6.55
CA GLY A 152 -0.70 12.92 -6.41
C GLY A 152 -1.12 11.46 -6.63
N THR A 153 -0.21 10.66 -7.19
CA THR A 153 -0.40 9.22 -7.41
C THR A 153 0.28 8.45 -6.28
N PRO A 154 -0.47 7.90 -5.31
CA PRO A 154 0.13 7.17 -4.20
C PRO A 154 0.64 5.79 -4.63
N PHE A 155 1.80 5.41 -4.09
CA PHE A 155 2.40 4.10 -4.35
C PHE A 155 3.28 3.61 -3.20
N ILE A 156 3.50 2.29 -3.15
CA ILE A 156 4.54 1.61 -2.35
C ILE A 156 5.51 0.95 -3.31
N ASP A 157 6.79 1.31 -3.19
CA ASP A 157 7.87 0.75 -3.99
C ASP A 157 8.65 -0.31 -3.23
N PHE A 158 9.00 -1.36 -3.95
CA PHE A 158 9.88 -2.43 -3.49
C PHE A 158 11.07 -2.53 -4.43
N HIS A 159 12.27 -2.53 -3.87
CA HIS A 159 13.51 -2.78 -4.60
C HIS A 159 14.05 -4.18 -4.32
N PHE A 160 14.73 -4.74 -5.31
CA PHE A 160 15.46 -5.99 -5.21
C PHE A 160 16.89 -5.79 -5.72
N GLY A 161 17.86 -6.00 -4.83
CA GLY A 161 19.27 -5.81 -5.12
C GLY A 161 19.69 -4.34 -5.22
N ALA A 162 20.91 -4.10 -5.70
CA ALA A 162 21.53 -2.77 -5.77
C ALA A 162 21.39 -2.08 -7.13
N ALA A 163 20.40 -2.46 -7.94
CA ALA A 163 20.18 -1.85 -9.24
C ALA A 163 19.67 -0.40 -9.07
N THR A 164 20.23 0.53 -9.85
CA THR A 164 19.77 1.93 -9.90
C THR A 164 18.52 2.04 -10.75
N GLN A 165 17.36 1.95 -10.12
CA GLN A 165 16.04 2.11 -10.74
C GLN A 165 15.06 2.71 -9.73
N ASP A 166 13.90 3.20 -10.19
CA ASP A 166 12.87 3.81 -9.33
C ASP A 166 12.14 2.76 -8.47
N TYR A 167 11.86 1.58 -9.02
CA TYR A 167 11.29 0.43 -8.31
C TYR A 167 11.52 -0.86 -9.09
N ASN A 168 11.52 -2.01 -8.42
CA ASN A 168 11.36 -3.31 -9.09
C ASN A 168 9.88 -3.69 -9.18
N VAL A 169 9.15 -3.44 -8.10
CA VAL A 169 7.70 -3.66 -8.01
C VAL A 169 7.07 -2.48 -7.30
N ARG A 170 5.95 -2.00 -7.83
CA ARG A 170 5.16 -0.91 -7.29
C ARG A 170 3.71 -1.35 -7.10
N VAL A 171 3.14 -1.06 -5.93
CA VAL A 171 1.69 -1.13 -5.70
C VAL A 171 1.17 0.30 -5.78
N ILE A 172 0.27 0.59 -6.72
CA ILE A 172 -0.09 1.96 -7.10
C ILE A 172 -1.59 2.11 -7.37
N ASN A 173 -2.11 3.28 -7.03
CA ASN A 173 -3.43 3.75 -7.43
C ASN A 173 -3.24 5.01 -8.30
N ASP A 174 -3.15 4.81 -9.61
CA ASP A 174 -2.90 5.87 -10.61
C ASP A 174 -4.14 6.28 -11.41
N ALA A 175 -5.30 5.70 -11.11
CA ALA A 175 -6.59 6.14 -11.63
C ALA A 175 -7.73 5.80 -10.64
N ASP A 176 -8.86 6.51 -10.75
CA ASP A 176 -10.00 6.29 -9.85
C ASP A 176 -10.46 4.81 -9.84
N ARG A 177 -10.66 4.27 -8.62
CA ARG A 177 -11.07 2.88 -8.36
C ARG A 177 -10.13 1.81 -8.93
N GLN A 178 -8.84 2.14 -9.12
CA GLN A 178 -7.84 1.20 -9.61
C GLN A 178 -6.87 0.78 -8.51
N LEU A 179 -6.57 -0.51 -8.49
CA LEU A 179 -5.34 -1.03 -7.89
C LEU A 179 -4.50 -1.62 -9.02
N ARG A 180 -3.28 -1.11 -9.20
CA ARG A 180 -2.31 -1.64 -10.14
C ARG A 180 -1.08 -2.14 -9.39
N ILE A 181 -0.62 -3.32 -9.78
CA ILE A 181 0.69 -3.84 -9.41
C ILE A 181 1.57 -3.67 -10.65
N ASP A 182 2.46 -2.69 -10.61
CA ASP A 182 3.41 -2.42 -11.69
C ASP A 182 4.72 -3.15 -11.40
N THR A 183 4.96 -4.23 -12.12
CA THR A 183 6.25 -4.92 -12.12
C THR A 183 7.02 -4.41 -13.33
N ALA A 184 8.06 -3.61 -13.13
CA ALA A 184 8.82 -3.00 -14.22
C ALA A 184 9.32 -4.07 -15.22
N GLY A 185 8.57 -4.31 -16.29
CA GLY A 185 8.81 -5.38 -17.27
C GLY A 185 8.67 -6.83 -16.75
N GLY A 186 8.01 -7.04 -15.60
CA GLY A 186 8.03 -8.31 -14.85
C GLY A 186 6.80 -9.22 -14.96
N ARG A 187 6.71 -10.17 -14.01
CA ARG A 187 5.65 -11.19 -13.89
C ARG A 187 4.96 -11.06 -12.52
N LEU A 188 3.63 -11.20 -12.47
CA LEU A 188 2.92 -11.49 -11.23
C LEU A 188 3.05 -12.98 -10.90
N VAL A 189 3.69 -13.31 -9.77
CA VAL A 189 3.83 -14.69 -9.28
C VAL A 189 2.92 -14.89 -8.07
N VAL A 190 1.96 -15.81 -8.18
CA VAL A 190 1.07 -16.21 -7.08
C VAL A 190 1.46 -17.63 -6.66
N GLY A 191 1.91 -17.81 -5.42
CA GLY A 191 2.34 -19.12 -4.88
C GLY A 191 1.19 -20.11 -4.63
N GLY A 192 -0.04 -19.76 -4.98
CA GLY A 192 -1.25 -20.54 -4.80
C GLY A 192 -2.28 -20.24 -5.90
N ALA A 193 -3.56 -20.49 -5.62
CA ALA A 193 -4.63 -20.18 -6.57
C ALA A 193 -4.86 -18.66 -6.70
N LEU A 194 -5.06 -18.18 -7.93
CA LEU A 194 -5.60 -16.85 -8.20
C LEU A 194 -7.12 -16.95 -8.33
N ARG A 195 -7.86 -16.39 -7.37
CA ARG A 195 -9.32 -16.29 -7.42
C ARG A 195 -9.71 -14.90 -7.91
N VAL A 196 -10.41 -14.83 -9.03
CA VAL A 196 -10.99 -13.60 -9.57
C VAL A 196 -12.50 -13.71 -9.40
N GLU A 197 -13.10 -12.78 -8.67
CA GLU A 197 -14.54 -12.70 -8.46
C GLU A 197 -15.13 -11.52 -9.22
N GLY A 198 -16.40 -11.62 -9.63
CA GLY A 198 -17.09 -10.60 -10.43
C GLY A 198 -17.14 -10.95 -11.92
N ALA A 199 -17.85 -10.12 -12.69
CA ALA A 199 -18.13 -10.37 -14.11
C ALA A 199 -16.99 -9.97 -15.07
N GLN A 200 -15.93 -9.31 -14.56
CA GLN A 200 -14.79 -8.89 -15.38
C GLN A 200 -13.70 -9.97 -15.37
N ASN A 201 -13.82 -10.92 -16.29
CA ASN A 201 -12.82 -11.96 -16.50
C ASN A 201 -11.75 -11.49 -17.50
N ILE A 202 -10.47 -11.66 -17.16
CA ILE A 202 -9.33 -11.46 -18.08
C ILE A 202 -9.39 -12.45 -19.25
N ILE A 203 -10.03 -13.61 -19.03
CA ILE A 203 -10.33 -14.61 -20.05
C ILE A 203 -11.81 -14.50 -20.40
N ASN A 204 -12.09 -13.90 -21.55
CA ASN A 204 -13.42 -13.95 -22.12
C ASN A 204 -13.66 -15.36 -22.68
N VAL A 205 -14.85 -15.90 -22.40
CA VAL A 205 -15.27 -17.24 -22.79
C VAL A 205 -16.48 -17.11 -23.68
N TRP A 206 -16.38 -17.59 -24.92
CA TRP A 206 -17.50 -17.63 -25.85
C TRP A 206 -17.80 -19.07 -26.24
N THR A 207 -19.08 -19.42 -26.30
CA THR A 207 -19.51 -20.76 -26.69
C THR A 207 -20.67 -20.70 -27.66
N THR A 208 -20.70 -21.63 -28.62
CA THR A 208 -21.91 -21.93 -29.40
C THR A 208 -22.05 -23.43 -29.60
N THR A 209 -23.27 -23.89 -29.82
CA THR A 209 -23.57 -25.29 -30.15
C THR A 209 -24.31 -25.34 -31.47
N PHE A 210 -23.91 -26.25 -32.35
CA PHE A 210 -24.59 -26.51 -33.61
C PHE A 210 -24.58 -27.99 -33.95
N THR A 211 -25.51 -28.38 -34.81
CA THR A 211 -25.53 -29.70 -35.44
C THR A 211 -25.00 -29.58 -36.86
N SER A 212 -24.21 -30.56 -37.28
CA SER A 212 -23.61 -30.61 -38.60
C SER A 212 -23.82 -31.99 -39.19
N GLN A 213 -24.70 -32.04 -40.19
CA GLN A 213 -24.90 -33.22 -41.01
C GLN A 213 -23.71 -33.39 -41.98
N ASN A 214 -23.36 -34.61 -42.38
CA ASN A 214 -22.36 -34.83 -43.44
C ASN A 214 -22.73 -34.06 -44.71
N ALA A 215 -21.75 -33.80 -45.57
CA ALA A 215 -21.97 -33.09 -46.83
C ALA A 215 -22.59 -33.99 -47.93
N GLY A 216 -22.73 -35.29 -47.64
CA GLY A 216 -23.15 -36.36 -48.52
C GLY A 216 -22.50 -37.66 -48.05
N VAL A 217 -22.71 -38.72 -48.84
CA VAL A 217 -22.22 -40.06 -48.53
C VAL A 217 -20.72 -40.07 -48.25
N ASN A 218 -20.37 -40.41 -47.00
CA ASN A 218 -18.98 -40.46 -46.54
C ASN A 218 -18.19 -39.15 -46.76
N ALA A 219 -18.87 -38.01 -46.78
CA ALA A 219 -18.27 -36.71 -47.00
C ALA A 219 -18.32 -35.85 -45.71
N PRO A 220 -17.16 -35.49 -45.11
CA PRO A 220 -17.12 -34.55 -43.99
C PRO A 220 -17.73 -33.19 -44.36
N ARG A 221 -18.30 -32.51 -43.36
CA ARG A 221 -18.81 -31.13 -43.52
C ARG A 221 -17.99 -30.14 -42.69
N SER A 222 -17.60 -29.04 -43.31
CA SER A 222 -16.95 -27.90 -42.66
C SER A 222 -17.95 -26.78 -42.39
N ASN A 223 -17.96 -26.25 -41.17
CA ASN A 223 -18.83 -25.16 -40.75
C ASN A 223 -17.99 -23.98 -40.29
N LEU A 224 -18.30 -22.80 -40.81
CA LEU A 224 -17.72 -21.56 -40.33
C LEU A 224 -18.44 -21.10 -39.07
N VAL A 225 -17.71 -20.97 -37.98
CA VAL A 225 -18.22 -20.54 -36.68
C VAL A 225 -17.79 -19.10 -36.46
N ASN A 226 -18.75 -18.18 -36.49
CA ASN A 226 -18.54 -16.76 -36.31
C ASN A 226 -18.70 -16.37 -34.84
N TYR A 227 -17.65 -15.79 -34.27
CA TYR A 227 -17.62 -15.23 -32.92
C TYR A 227 -17.08 -13.80 -32.90
N GLY A 228 -17.06 -13.09 -34.04
CA GLY A 228 -16.61 -11.71 -34.12
C GLY A 228 -17.40 -10.74 -33.22
N ALA A 229 -18.68 -11.03 -32.98
CA ALA A 229 -19.51 -10.28 -32.03
C ALA A 229 -19.05 -10.43 -30.56
N ALA A 230 -18.21 -11.42 -30.26
CA ALA A 230 -17.62 -11.59 -28.93
C ALA A 230 -16.48 -10.61 -28.63
N GLY A 231 -15.99 -9.86 -29.63
CA GLY A 231 -15.08 -8.73 -29.42
C GLY A 231 -13.66 -9.09 -28.98
N PHE A 232 -13.15 -10.29 -29.30
CA PHE A 232 -11.79 -10.68 -28.90
C PHE A 232 -10.71 -9.81 -29.57
N THR A 233 -9.83 -9.21 -28.76
CA THR A 233 -8.58 -8.59 -29.25
C THR A 233 -7.47 -9.63 -29.44
N GLN A 234 -7.58 -10.79 -28.79
CA GLN A 234 -6.71 -11.95 -29.01
C GLN A 234 -7.44 -13.24 -28.60
N VAL A 235 -7.38 -14.26 -29.45
CA VAL A 235 -7.87 -15.62 -29.13
C VAL A 235 -6.68 -16.50 -28.77
N TYR A 236 -6.76 -17.18 -27.63
CA TYR A 236 -5.72 -18.09 -27.15
C TYR A 236 -5.98 -19.52 -27.62
N CYS A 237 -7.25 -19.92 -27.67
CA CYS A 237 -7.63 -21.29 -28.00
C CYS A 237 -9.04 -21.36 -28.57
N VAL A 238 -9.25 -22.27 -29.53
CA VAL A 238 -10.56 -22.71 -30.00
C VAL A 238 -10.62 -24.23 -29.79
N LEU A 239 -11.70 -24.71 -29.17
CA LEU A 239 -11.87 -26.11 -28.80
C LEU A 239 -13.22 -26.60 -29.31
N PRO A 240 -13.25 -27.42 -30.37
CA PRO A 240 -14.45 -28.13 -30.75
C PRO A 240 -14.62 -29.36 -29.87
N VAL A 241 -15.78 -29.47 -29.23
CA VAL A 241 -16.16 -30.58 -28.34
C VAL A 241 -17.32 -31.33 -29.00
N MET A 242 -17.07 -32.56 -29.46
CA MET A 242 -18.14 -33.43 -29.93
C MET A 242 -19.04 -33.79 -28.75
N GLN A 243 -20.32 -33.44 -28.83
CA GLN A 243 -21.31 -33.80 -27.83
C GLN A 243 -21.94 -35.16 -28.13
N ALA A 244 -22.22 -35.42 -29.41
CA ALA A 244 -22.86 -36.64 -29.87
C ALA A 244 -22.72 -36.79 -31.40
N PHE A 245 -23.04 -37.98 -31.89
CA PHE A 245 -23.32 -38.24 -33.31
C PHE A 245 -24.64 -39.00 -33.43
N SER A 246 -25.32 -38.86 -34.55
CA SER A 246 -26.57 -39.54 -34.87
C SER A 246 -26.52 -40.05 -36.30
N ILE A 247 -26.96 -41.29 -36.49
CA ILE A 247 -27.05 -41.94 -37.80
C ILE A 247 -28.49 -41.97 -38.34
N PHE A 248 -29.46 -41.44 -37.59
CA PHE A 248 -30.89 -41.58 -37.91
C PHE A 248 -31.67 -40.26 -37.93
N SER A 249 -31.09 -39.17 -37.45
CA SER A 249 -31.78 -37.88 -37.39
C SER A 249 -30.81 -36.72 -37.20
N THR A 250 -31.29 -35.52 -37.53
CA THR A 250 -30.70 -34.25 -37.11
C THR A 250 -31.02 -33.89 -35.65
N ALA A 251 -31.77 -34.74 -34.92
CA ALA A 251 -32.33 -34.45 -33.60
C ALA A 251 -31.83 -35.45 -32.52
N TYR A 252 -31.05 -34.96 -31.56
CA TYR A 252 -30.41 -35.72 -30.48
C TYR A 252 -31.33 -36.05 -29.29
N ALA A 253 -32.63 -36.21 -29.52
CA ALA A 253 -33.65 -36.21 -28.47
C ALA A 253 -34.10 -37.61 -28.00
N THR A 254 -33.52 -38.70 -28.51
CA THR A 254 -33.97 -40.07 -28.21
C THR A 254 -32.84 -40.97 -27.73
N ASN A 255 -33.07 -41.72 -26.65
CA ASN A 255 -32.15 -42.74 -26.11
C ASN A 255 -32.38 -44.12 -26.72
N GLY A 256 -32.80 -44.18 -27.99
CA GLY A 256 -33.08 -45.43 -28.70
C GLY A 256 -31.85 -45.99 -29.39
N HIS A 257 -31.83 -47.31 -29.60
CA HIS A 257 -30.89 -47.96 -30.52
C HIS A 257 -31.69 -48.65 -31.63
N VAL A 258 -31.12 -48.75 -32.83
CA VAL A 258 -31.64 -49.60 -33.90
C VAL A 258 -30.70 -50.80 -33.98
N ALA A 259 -31.25 -51.99 -33.85
CA ALA A 259 -30.49 -53.23 -33.99
C ALA A 259 -30.35 -53.54 -35.48
N ASP A 260 -29.27 -53.08 -36.10
CA ASP A 260 -28.92 -53.41 -37.49
C ASP A 260 -27.40 -53.63 -37.64
N VAL A 261 -27.01 -54.61 -38.44
CA VAL A 261 -25.60 -54.99 -38.68
C VAL A 261 -24.85 -53.93 -39.49
N GLY A 262 -25.60 -53.09 -40.21
CA GLY A 262 -25.15 -51.95 -41.01
C GLY A 262 -25.47 -50.59 -40.41
N ALA A 263 -25.69 -50.49 -39.08
CA ALA A 263 -25.93 -49.24 -38.36
C ALA A 263 -24.81 -48.90 -37.36
N ILE A 264 -23.57 -49.31 -37.64
CA ILE A 264 -22.42 -49.09 -36.75
C ILE A 264 -21.49 -48.04 -37.38
N PRO A 265 -21.35 -46.84 -36.79
CA PRO A 265 -20.36 -45.89 -37.26
C PRO A 265 -18.96 -46.43 -36.99
N GLN A 266 -18.14 -46.47 -38.04
CA GLN A 266 -16.74 -46.87 -38.01
C GLN A 266 -15.83 -45.70 -37.61
N ALA A 267 -16.23 -44.46 -37.90
CA ALA A 267 -15.50 -43.27 -37.52
C ALA A 267 -16.44 -42.10 -37.24
N ALA A 268 -16.29 -41.48 -36.08
CA ALA A 268 -16.91 -40.20 -35.75
C ALA A 268 -15.82 -39.26 -35.22
N TRP A 269 -15.72 -38.06 -35.79
CA TRP A 269 -14.74 -37.09 -35.35
C TRP A 269 -15.19 -35.65 -35.58
N VAL A 270 -14.59 -34.76 -34.79
CA VAL A 270 -14.62 -33.33 -34.99
C VAL A 270 -13.19 -32.82 -35.05
N ARG A 271 -12.95 -31.81 -35.87
CA ARG A 271 -11.63 -31.22 -36.08
C ARG A 271 -11.75 -29.70 -36.16
N LEU A 272 -10.80 -29.03 -35.51
CA LEU A 272 -10.54 -27.62 -35.75
C LEU A 272 -9.60 -27.49 -36.95
N GLU A 273 -10.01 -26.76 -37.97
CA GLU A 273 -9.16 -26.46 -39.11
C GLU A 273 -8.18 -25.32 -38.79
N PRO A 274 -6.98 -25.30 -39.40
CA PRO A 274 -6.01 -24.22 -39.22
C PRO A 274 -6.55 -22.88 -39.74
N GLY A 275 -5.99 -21.77 -39.26
CA GLY A 275 -6.33 -20.42 -39.73
C GLY A 275 -7.48 -19.73 -38.98
N TRP A 276 -7.86 -20.22 -37.80
CA TRP A 276 -8.74 -19.50 -36.88
C TRP A 276 -8.11 -18.18 -36.43
N ASN A 277 -8.95 -17.18 -36.12
CA ASN A 277 -8.51 -15.84 -35.76
C ASN A 277 -9.44 -15.23 -34.69
N THR A 278 -9.38 -13.91 -34.49
CA THR A 278 -10.19 -13.21 -33.49
C THR A 278 -11.68 -13.15 -33.78
N GLN A 279 -12.10 -13.49 -35.00
CA GLN A 279 -13.50 -13.39 -35.43
C GLN A 279 -14.16 -14.73 -35.75
N GLN A 280 -13.39 -15.74 -36.16
CA GLN A 280 -13.97 -16.98 -36.65
C GLN A 280 -13.00 -18.16 -36.66
N ALA A 281 -13.57 -19.35 -36.67
CA ALA A 281 -12.89 -20.62 -36.86
C ALA A 281 -13.70 -21.54 -37.77
N VAL A 282 -13.04 -22.48 -38.45
CA VAL A 282 -13.71 -23.53 -39.24
C VAL A 282 -13.63 -24.84 -38.47
N ILE A 283 -14.79 -25.48 -38.30
CA ILE A 283 -14.92 -26.77 -37.63
C ILE A 283 -15.42 -27.81 -38.64
N THR A 284 -14.66 -28.88 -38.82
CA THR A 284 -15.02 -29.99 -39.69
C THR A 284 -15.51 -31.16 -38.86
N THR A 285 -16.64 -31.73 -39.25
CA THR A 285 -17.30 -32.85 -38.57
C THR A 285 -17.52 -34.00 -39.53
N TYR A 286 -17.47 -35.21 -39.01
CA TYR A 286 -17.80 -36.41 -39.77
C TYR A 286 -18.34 -37.50 -38.86
N CYS A 287 -19.32 -38.24 -39.37
CA CYS A 287 -19.76 -39.51 -38.83
C CYS A 287 -19.96 -40.48 -40.00
N SER A 288 -19.25 -41.60 -40.03
CA SER A 288 -19.27 -42.55 -41.15
C SER A 288 -20.64 -43.17 -41.35
N GLU A 289 -21.06 -43.32 -42.61
CA GLU A 289 -22.32 -43.96 -42.97
C GLU A 289 -22.10 -45.45 -43.22
N SER A 290 -22.88 -46.28 -42.54
CA SER A 290 -22.79 -47.73 -42.63
C SER A 290 -23.77 -48.33 -43.66
N ALA A 291 -24.87 -47.65 -43.99
CA ALA A 291 -25.82 -48.02 -45.04
C ALA A 291 -26.35 -46.80 -45.85
N PRO A 292 -25.54 -46.21 -46.76
CA PRO A 292 -25.83 -44.92 -47.40
C PRO A 292 -27.13 -44.85 -48.21
N ALA A 293 -27.68 -45.99 -48.61
CA ALA A 293 -28.87 -46.06 -49.47
C ALA A 293 -30.21 -45.91 -48.70
N ASN A 294 -30.20 -46.02 -47.37
CA ASN A 294 -31.42 -46.16 -46.56
C ASN A 294 -31.60 -45.07 -45.49
N GLU A 295 -30.70 -44.09 -45.43
CA GLU A 295 -30.62 -43.15 -44.31
C GLU A 295 -30.44 -41.72 -44.80
N THR A 296 -30.81 -40.75 -43.97
CA THR A 296 -30.40 -39.35 -44.19
C THR A 296 -28.96 -39.21 -43.70
N ASP A 297 -28.14 -38.37 -44.33
CA ASP A 297 -26.74 -38.15 -43.94
C ASP A 297 -26.55 -38.03 -42.40
N ASN A 298 -25.51 -38.69 -41.88
CA ASN A 298 -25.23 -38.73 -40.44
C ASN A 298 -24.88 -37.34 -39.90
N THR A 299 -25.24 -37.07 -38.65
CA THR A 299 -25.07 -35.77 -38.01
C THR A 299 -24.14 -35.87 -36.82
N VAL A 300 -23.37 -34.80 -36.57
CA VAL A 300 -22.57 -34.59 -35.36
C VAL A 300 -23.05 -33.33 -34.64
N ALA A 301 -23.20 -33.38 -33.31
CA ALA A 301 -23.45 -32.22 -32.47
C ALA A 301 -22.13 -31.75 -31.87
N VAL A 302 -21.85 -30.46 -31.99
CA VAL A 302 -20.58 -29.86 -31.53
C VAL A 302 -20.86 -28.62 -30.72
N THR A 303 -20.19 -28.50 -29.57
CA THR A 303 -19.99 -27.22 -28.88
C THR A 303 -18.62 -26.69 -29.20
N VAL A 304 -18.53 -25.44 -29.60
CA VAL A 304 -17.26 -24.74 -29.79
C VAL A 304 -17.05 -23.82 -28.60
N LEU A 305 -15.91 -23.98 -27.94
CA LEU A 305 -15.43 -23.12 -26.87
C LEU A 305 -14.28 -22.25 -27.40
N VAL A 306 -14.38 -20.95 -27.23
CA VAL A 306 -13.33 -19.97 -27.59
C VAL A 306 -12.88 -19.26 -26.33
N LEU A 307 -11.56 -19.29 -26.09
CA LEU A 307 -10.92 -18.62 -24.96
C LEU A 307 -10.02 -17.51 -25.49
N GLY A 308 -10.17 -16.29 -24.98
CA GLY A 308 -9.41 -15.13 -25.44
C GLY A 308 -9.47 -13.95 -24.45
N ARG A 309 -8.94 -12.80 -24.85
CA ARG A 309 -9.17 -11.52 -24.17
C ARG A 309 -9.91 -10.55 -25.09
N THR A 310 -10.70 -9.66 -24.49
CA THR A 310 -11.38 -8.54 -25.14
C THR A 310 -10.62 -7.27 -24.85
#